data_AF-A0A1Q7QC01-F1
#
_entry.id   AF-A0A1Q7QC01-F1
#
_cell.length_a   1.000
_cell.length_b   1.000
_cell.length_c   1.000
_cell.angle_alpha   90.00
_cell.angle_beta   90.00
_cell.angle_gamma   90.00
#
_symmetry.space_group_name_H-M   'P 1'
#
loop_
_entity.id
_entity.type
_entity.pdbx_description
1 polymer ?
#
loop_
_entity_poly.entity_id
_entity_poly.type
_entity_poly.pdbx_seq_one_letter_code
_entity_poly.pdbx_strand_id
1 'polypeptide(L)'
;MQRVPRWRPGHDREGLRIALSPASWGVSDVPGWGQQLEPERVLSEVWSLGVSAIDAGPPGFLPDRSDQAKLLLRRHWLRVVSGEAHAVLHHHDIRGAELAHIDGHASWLAAVGAETLILSAIAPRGARSAHGIVLDSAGWAHLLHLIGSVEHVCARHRLRLAVLPRFGSMIQGPEDIERLLVGTEAGLCFDLSHLVMVGADPLEVLELAAGRIRHVRLNDVDARLAGQVRDNRIDYAHAVGAGLFKQLGSGDAKVEEVIETLRRSRYRGWYAIDQDARLAAEDKPLPGIKRALDYVRRLVAA
;
A
#
# COMPACT_ATOMS: atom_id res chain seq x y z
N MET A 1 -3.08 38.00 -6.11
CA MET A 1 -2.54 36.74 -6.66
C MET A 1 -1.18 36.46 -6.01
N GLN A 2 -1.13 35.58 -5.00
CA GLN A 2 0.15 35.14 -4.45
C GLN A 2 0.85 34.27 -5.51
N ARG A 3 2.08 34.64 -5.87
CA ARG A 3 2.90 33.89 -6.84
C ARG A 3 3.24 32.53 -6.24
N VAL A 4 2.70 31.46 -6.79
CA VAL A 4 3.10 30.09 -6.47
C VAL A 4 4.56 29.92 -6.96
N PRO A 5 5.51 29.48 -6.12
CA PRO A 5 6.90 29.39 -6.54
C PRO A 5 7.08 28.27 -7.58
N ARG A 6 8.06 28.43 -8.49
CA ARG A 6 8.33 27.45 -9.58
C ARG A 6 8.88 26.14 -8.99
N TRP A 7 8.35 25.00 -9.45
CA TRP A 7 8.85 23.63 -9.23
C TRP A 7 10.38 23.59 -9.36
N ARG A 8 11.09 23.21 -8.28
CA ARG A 8 12.54 22.94 -8.32
C ARG A 8 12.75 21.42 -8.27
N PRO A 9 13.23 20.79 -9.35
CA PRO A 9 13.72 19.43 -9.28
C PRO A 9 15.00 19.43 -8.45
N GLY A 10 14.97 18.92 -7.22
CA GLY A 10 16.20 18.94 -6.41
C GLY A 10 16.20 18.26 -5.04
N HIS A 11 15.16 17.52 -4.64
CA HIS A 11 15.17 16.85 -3.33
C HIS A 11 15.18 15.32 -3.37
N ASP A 12 14.69 14.68 -4.44
CA ASP A 12 14.92 13.25 -4.64
C ASP A 12 16.39 13.07 -5.05
N ARG A 13 17.19 12.36 -4.24
CA ARG A 13 18.53 11.91 -4.66
C ARG A 13 18.36 11.16 -5.98
N GLU A 14 19.04 11.63 -7.04
CA GLU A 14 18.78 11.25 -8.43
C GLU A 14 18.54 9.74 -8.59
N GLY A 15 17.33 9.38 -9.02
CA GLY A 15 16.94 8.01 -9.39
C GLY A 15 16.24 7.17 -8.31
N LEU A 16 16.21 7.58 -7.03
CA LEU A 16 15.55 6.80 -5.96
C LEU A 16 14.03 7.04 -5.94
N ARG A 17 13.24 6.02 -6.30
CA ARG A 17 11.77 6.03 -6.22
C ARG A 17 11.29 5.58 -4.84
N ILE A 18 11.35 6.48 -3.88
CA ILE A 18 10.84 6.26 -2.51
C ILE A 18 9.63 7.17 -2.28
N ALA A 19 8.55 6.60 -1.77
CA ALA A 19 7.36 7.34 -1.33
C ALA A 19 7.11 7.09 0.17
N LEU A 20 6.34 7.96 0.79
CA LEU A 20 5.86 7.77 2.16
C LEU A 20 4.34 7.58 2.13
N SER A 21 3.81 6.78 3.03
CA SER A 21 2.37 6.62 3.21
C SER A 21 1.88 7.43 4.42
N PRO A 22 0.69 8.06 4.34
CA PRO A 22 0.09 8.73 5.48
C PRO A 22 -0.25 7.78 6.65
N ALA A 23 -0.29 6.45 6.43
CA ALA A 23 -0.44 5.46 7.49
C ALA A 23 0.64 5.60 8.59
N SER A 24 1.86 6.01 8.20
CA SER A 24 2.97 6.30 9.13
C SER A 24 2.70 7.48 10.07
N TRP A 25 1.73 8.33 9.75
CA TRP A 25 1.22 9.41 10.59
C TRP A 25 -0.12 9.05 11.25
N GLY A 26 -0.47 7.77 11.30
CA GLY A 26 -1.68 7.25 11.94
C GLY A 26 -2.98 7.51 11.18
N VAL A 27 -2.90 7.93 9.92
CA VAL A 27 -4.07 8.09 9.06
C VAL A 27 -4.63 6.72 8.69
N SER A 28 -5.90 6.46 8.98
CA SER A 28 -6.56 5.17 8.75
C SER A 28 -8.07 5.35 8.55
N ASP A 29 -8.66 4.51 7.72
CA ASP A 29 -10.11 4.40 7.53
C ASP A 29 -10.80 3.56 8.63
N VAL A 30 -10.02 2.94 9.53
CA VAL A 30 -10.55 2.15 10.64
C VAL A 30 -11.15 3.06 11.72
N PRO A 31 -12.45 2.91 12.07
CA PRO A 31 -13.08 3.70 13.12
C PRO A 31 -12.39 3.51 14.47
N GLY A 32 -12.12 4.61 15.18
CA GLY A 32 -11.49 4.57 16.50
C GLY A 32 -10.02 4.10 16.49
N TRP A 33 -9.34 4.21 15.33
CA TRP A 33 -7.93 3.81 15.19
C TRP A 33 -7.03 4.50 16.22
N GLY A 34 -7.08 5.82 16.31
CA GLY A 34 -6.27 6.61 17.22
C GLY A 34 -6.23 8.06 16.76
N GLN A 35 -5.26 8.82 17.24
CA GLN A 35 -5.01 10.16 16.73
C GLN A 35 -4.57 10.07 15.26
N GLN A 36 -5.33 10.71 14.38
CA GLN A 36 -4.98 10.87 12.98
C GLN A 36 -4.42 12.28 12.77
N LEU A 37 -3.34 12.41 12.02
CA LEU A 37 -2.73 13.71 11.74
C LEU A 37 -3.32 14.32 10.46
N GLU A 38 -3.60 15.62 10.52
CA GLU A 38 -4.22 16.35 9.42
C GLU A 38 -3.35 16.39 8.14
N PRO A 39 -3.96 16.41 6.94
CA PRO A 39 -3.25 16.37 5.67
C PRO A 39 -2.16 17.42 5.53
N GLU A 40 -2.40 18.67 5.91
CA GLU A 40 -1.43 19.76 5.82
C GLU A 40 -0.15 19.46 6.62
N ARG A 41 -0.30 18.85 7.80
CA ARG A 41 0.84 18.46 8.63
C ARG A 41 1.61 17.31 7.99
N VAL A 42 0.90 16.25 7.60
CA VAL A 42 1.53 15.07 6.97
C VAL A 42 2.29 15.46 5.71
N LEU A 43 1.67 16.21 4.80
CA LEU A 43 2.28 16.63 3.54
C LEU A 43 3.48 17.57 3.76
N SER A 44 3.41 18.48 4.75
CA SER A 44 4.54 19.32 5.14
C SER A 44 5.70 18.50 5.70
N GLU A 45 5.40 17.52 6.55
CA GLU A 45 6.41 16.66 7.15
C GLU A 45 7.09 15.75 6.11
N VAL A 46 6.34 15.17 5.15
CA VAL A 46 6.91 14.41 4.01
C VAL A 46 7.92 15.25 3.24
N TRP A 47 7.56 16.49 2.89
CA TRP A 47 8.47 17.40 2.20
C TRP A 47 9.70 17.74 3.03
N SER A 48 9.52 17.96 4.35
CA SER A 48 10.63 18.26 5.28
C SER A 48 11.68 17.14 5.36
N LEU A 49 11.29 15.89 5.06
CA LEU A 49 12.18 14.74 5.00
C LEU A 49 12.95 14.62 3.66
N GLY A 50 12.71 15.56 2.73
CA GLY A 50 13.28 15.57 1.40
C GLY A 50 12.71 14.49 0.49
N VAL A 51 11.44 14.14 0.66
CA VAL A 51 10.72 13.21 -0.23
C VAL A 51 9.64 13.99 -0.98
N SER A 52 9.56 13.81 -2.29
CA SER A 52 8.56 14.48 -3.14
C SER A 52 7.37 13.60 -3.54
N ALA A 53 7.30 12.36 -3.03
CA ALA A 53 6.31 11.36 -3.39
C ALA A 53 5.55 10.82 -2.17
N ILE A 54 4.24 10.68 -2.30
CA ILE A 54 3.35 10.16 -1.27
C ILE A 54 2.33 9.18 -1.87
N ASP A 55 1.85 8.22 -1.08
CA ASP A 55 0.61 7.51 -1.39
C ASP A 55 -0.62 8.35 -1.06
N ALA A 56 -1.73 8.12 -1.77
CA ALA A 56 -2.94 8.92 -1.66
C ALA A 56 -3.62 8.83 -0.28
N GLY A 57 -3.32 7.79 0.50
CA GLY A 57 -4.02 7.48 1.75
C GLY A 57 -5.46 6.98 1.56
N PRO A 58 -6.16 6.72 2.67
CA PRO A 58 -7.56 6.33 2.63
C PRO A 58 -8.48 7.47 2.17
N PRO A 59 -9.73 7.16 1.75
CA PRO A 59 -10.74 8.17 1.49
C PRO A 59 -10.87 9.17 2.66
N GLY A 60 -11.00 10.46 2.33
CA GLY A 60 -11.10 11.54 3.32
C GLY A 60 -9.76 12.16 3.75
N PHE A 61 -8.62 11.51 3.49
CA PHE A 61 -7.31 12.13 3.74
C PHE A 61 -7.00 13.24 2.74
N LEU A 62 -7.08 12.97 1.43
CA LEU A 62 -7.00 13.99 0.40
C LEU A 62 -8.42 14.43 -0.04
N PRO A 63 -8.60 15.68 -0.50
CA PRO A 63 -9.90 16.14 -1.00
C PRO A 63 -10.45 15.29 -2.16
N ASP A 64 -11.72 14.92 -2.09
CA ASP A 64 -12.42 14.16 -3.16
C ASP A 64 -12.41 14.89 -4.50
N ARG A 65 -12.39 16.22 -4.44
CA ARG A 65 -12.25 17.08 -5.61
C ARG A 65 -10.81 17.13 -6.08
N SER A 66 -10.53 16.50 -7.23
CA SER A 66 -9.17 16.37 -7.75
C SER A 66 -8.47 17.72 -8.02
N ASP A 67 -9.21 18.78 -8.33
CA ASP A 67 -8.67 20.14 -8.45
C ASP A 67 -8.18 20.70 -7.11
N GLN A 68 -8.90 20.42 -6.02
CA GLN A 68 -8.49 20.79 -4.66
C GLN A 68 -7.32 19.94 -4.17
N ALA A 69 -7.37 18.62 -4.39
CA ALA A 69 -6.25 17.72 -4.05
C ALA A 69 -4.96 18.11 -4.77
N LYS A 70 -5.03 18.42 -6.08
CA LYS A 70 -3.89 18.95 -6.84
C LYS A 70 -3.34 20.24 -6.25
N LEU A 71 -4.22 21.16 -5.85
CA LEU A 71 -3.79 22.43 -5.28
C LEU A 71 -3.05 22.21 -3.96
N LEU A 72 -3.58 21.33 -3.10
CA LEU A 72 -2.95 20.96 -1.83
C LEU A 72 -1.57 20.31 -2.06
N LEU A 73 -1.50 19.26 -2.88
CA LEU A 73 -0.24 18.57 -3.23
C LEU A 73 0.81 19.53 -3.79
N ARG A 74 0.41 20.44 -4.69
CA ARG A 74 1.31 21.44 -5.28
C ARG A 74 1.84 22.45 -4.26
N ARG A 75 1.06 22.83 -3.24
CA ARG A 75 1.52 23.72 -2.16
C ARG A 75 2.63 23.07 -1.32
N HIS A 76 2.58 21.74 -1.20
CA HIS A 76 3.56 20.93 -0.47
C HIS A 76 4.64 20.32 -1.36
N TRP A 77 4.66 20.61 -2.67
CA TRP A 77 5.68 20.10 -3.60
C TRP A 77 5.69 18.59 -3.75
N LEU A 78 4.54 17.95 -3.53
CA LEU A 78 4.38 16.50 -3.57
C LEU A 78 3.64 16.04 -4.83
N ARG A 79 3.91 14.80 -5.22
CA ARG A 79 3.10 14.03 -6.17
C ARG A 79 2.56 12.77 -5.49
N VAL A 80 1.36 12.36 -5.90
CA VAL A 80 0.82 11.05 -5.56
C VAL A 80 1.44 10.01 -6.48
N VAL A 81 1.84 8.86 -5.95
CA VAL A 81 2.41 7.76 -6.76
C VAL A 81 1.49 6.55 -6.86
N SER A 82 0.69 6.31 -5.81
CA SER A 82 -0.33 5.26 -5.76
C SER A 82 -1.53 5.67 -4.94
N GLY A 83 -2.63 4.96 -5.14
CA GLY A 83 -3.74 4.92 -4.20
C GLY A 83 -4.36 3.52 -4.17
N GLU A 84 -5.08 3.23 -3.10
CA GLU A 84 -5.62 1.90 -2.83
C GLU A 84 -7.13 1.86 -3.02
N ALA A 85 -7.62 0.83 -3.71
CA ALA A 85 -9.03 0.51 -3.84
C ALA A 85 -9.32 -0.86 -3.21
N HIS A 86 -10.41 -0.93 -2.45
CA HIS A 86 -10.92 -2.18 -1.88
C HIS A 86 -12.20 -2.58 -2.59
N ALA A 87 -12.28 -3.83 -3.02
CA ALA A 87 -13.44 -4.30 -3.75
C ALA A 87 -13.78 -5.77 -3.47
N VAL A 88 -15.09 -6.06 -3.48
CA VAL A 88 -15.59 -7.44 -3.41
C VAL A 88 -15.69 -7.98 -4.84
N LEU A 89 -14.73 -8.82 -5.22
CA LEU A 89 -14.58 -9.28 -6.60
C LEU A 89 -14.97 -10.75 -6.82
N HIS A 90 -15.52 -11.41 -5.81
CA HIS A 90 -15.91 -12.83 -5.87
C HIS A 90 -17.43 -13.04 -5.87
N HIS A 91 -18.22 -11.96 -5.97
CA HIS A 91 -19.68 -12.01 -6.01
C HIS A 91 -20.22 -11.46 -7.34
N HIS A 92 -20.99 -12.28 -8.06
CA HIS A 92 -21.50 -11.93 -9.39
C HIS A 92 -22.44 -10.72 -9.41
N ASP A 93 -23.32 -10.60 -8.41
CA ASP A 93 -24.43 -9.65 -8.43
C ASP A 93 -24.01 -8.19 -8.28
N ILE A 94 -22.85 -7.95 -7.65
CA ILE A 94 -22.35 -6.60 -7.33
C ILE A 94 -21.21 -6.16 -8.24
N ARG A 95 -20.82 -6.97 -9.23
CA ARG A 95 -19.70 -6.68 -10.14
C ARG A 95 -19.76 -5.29 -10.77
N GLY A 96 -20.96 -4.84 -11.17
CA GLY A 96 -21.15 -3.57 -11.85
C GLY A 96 -20.91 -2.38 -10.92
N ALA A 97 -21.37 -2.49 -9.69
CA ALA A 97 -21.17 -1.45 -8.66
C ALA A 97 -19.70 -1.36 -8.24
N GLU A 98 -19.03 -2.50 -8.04
CA GLU A 98 -17.61 -2.54 -7.66
C GLU A 98 -16.71 -2.00 -8.79
N LEU A 99 -16.95 -2.38 -10.04
CA LEU A 99 -16.21 -1.82 -11.18
C LEU A 99 -16.46 -0.31 -11.38
N ALA A 100 -17.69 0.17 -11.18
CA ALA A 100 -17.99 1.60 -11.25
C ALA A 100 -17.30 2.39 -10.14
N HIS A 101 -17.24 1.83 -8.92
CA HIS A 101 -16.51 2.43 -7.81
C HIS A 101 -15.01 2.53 -8.09
N ILE A 102 -14.41 1.43 -8.57
CA ILE A 102 -12.99 1.39 -8.96
C ILE A 102 -12.70 2.36 -10.11
N ASP A 103 -13.59 2.46 -11.11
CA ASP A 103 -13.44 3.41 -12.23
C ASP A 103 -13.45 4.87 -11.75
N GLY A 104 -14.34 5.21 -10.81
CA GLY A 104 -14.36 6.53 -10.18
C GLY A 104 -13.06 6.85 -9.44
N HIS A 105 -12.56 5.89 -8.65
CA HIS A 105 -11.29 6.06 -7.93
C HIS A 105 -10.09 6.13 -8.89
N ALA A 106 -10.04 5.29 -9.93
CA ALA A 106 -9.01 5.30 -10.95
C ALA A 106 -8.98 6.64 -11.72
N SER A 107 -10.16 7.18 -12.06
CA SER A 107 -10.30 8.52 -12.64
C SER A 107 -9.72 9.60 -11.72
N TRP A 108 -10.03 9.56 -10.42
CA TRP A 108 -9.48 10.50 -9.44
C TRP A 108 -7.96 10.38 -9.29
N LEU A 109 -7.43 9.16 -9.19
CA LEU A 109 -5.99 8.87 -9.11
C LEU A 109 -5.24 9.38 -10.33
N ALA A 110 -5.75 9.06 -11.53
CA ALA A 110 -5.18 9.56 -12.77
C ALA A 110 -5.24 11.08 -12.86
N ALA A 111 -6.32 11.69 -12.37
CA ALA A 111 -6.43 13.14 -12.31
C ALA A 111 -5.32 13.71 -11.44
N VAL A 112 -5.10 13.24 -10.21
CA VAL A 112 -4.06 13.76 -9.30
C VAL A 112 -2.63 13.36 -9.68
N GLY A 113 -2.46 12.54 -10.71
CA GLY A 113 -1.16 12.18 -11.30
C GLY A 113 -0.52 10.93 -10.73
N ALA A 114 -1.29 10.05 -10.08
CA ALA A 114 -0.82 8.75 -9.63
C ALA A 114 -0.39 7.86 -10.81
N GLU A 115 0.50 6.90 -10.54
CA GLU A 115 1.02 5.96 -11.55
C GLU A 115 0.45 4.55 -11.38
N THR A 116 -0.04 4.21 -10.18
CA THR A 116 -0.45 2.85 -9.81
C THR A 116 -1.74 2.86 -8.99
N LEU A 117 -2.69 2.00 -9.36
CA LEU A 117 -3.80 1.62 -8.48
C LEU A 117 -3.43 0.32 -7.77
N ILE A 118 -3.46 0.34 -6.44
CA ILE A 118 -3.27 -0.82 -5.60
C ILE A 118 -4.65 -1.43 -5.29
N LEU A 119 -4.85 -2.71 -5.59
CA LEU A 119 -6.14 -3.37 -5.44
C LEU A 119 -6.08 -4.42 -4.33
N SER A 120 -6.94 -4.28 -3.33
CA SER A 120 -7.19 -5.32 -2.33
C SER A 120 -8.55 -5.96 -2.62
N ALA A 121 -8.56 -7.27 -2.91
CA ALA A 121 -9.79 -8.04 -3.04
C ALA A 121 -10.28 -8.39 -1.62
N ILE A 122 -11.30 -7.72 -1.12
CA ILE A 122 -11.75 -7.84 0.28
C ILE A 122 -12.85 -8.89 0.42
N ALA A 123 -13.08 -9.32 1.67
CA ALA A 123 -14.25 -10.08 2.06
C ALA A 123 -15.55 -9.31 1.78
N PRO A 124 -16.73 -9.97 1.76
CA PRO A 124 -18.01 -9.29 1.61
C PRO A 124 -18.15 -8.12 2.60
N ARG A 125 -18.66 -6.96 2.13
CA ARG A 125 -18.79 -5.76 2.95
C ARG A 125 -19.60 -6.07 4.22
N GLY A 126 -19.05 -5.73 5.38
CA GLY A 126 -19.61 -6.07 6.69
C GLY A 126 -18.94 -7.26 7.38
N ALA A 127 -18.23 -8.12 6.63
CA ALA A 127 -17.32 -9.09 7.23
C ALA A 127 -16.03 -8.38 7.70
N ARG A 128 -15.50 -8.78 8.84
CA ARG A 128 -14.25 -8.23 9.39
C ARG A 128 -13.01 -8.72 8.63
N SER A 129 -13.07 -9.92 8.06
CA SER A 129 -11.95 -10.61 7.41
C SER A 129 -12.50 -11.70 6.47
N ALA A 130 -11.70 -12.07 5.47
CA ALA A 130 -11.95 -13.22 4.60
C ALA A 130 -11.56 -14.56 5.22
N HIS A 131 -11.07 -14.57 6.47
CA HIS A 131 -10.72 -15.80 7.18
C HIS A 131 -11.88 -16.81 7.18
N GLY A 132 -11.61 -18.02 6.71
CA GLY A 132 -12.59 -19.09 6.59
C GLY A 132 -13.46 -19.04 5.33
N ILE A 133 -13.33 -18.01 4.48
CA ILE A 133 -13.98 -17.99 3.16
C ILE A 133 -13.10 -18.76 2.19
N VAL A 134 -13.60 -19.90 1.71
CA VAL A 134 -12.93 -20.72 0.71
C VAL A 134 -13.72 -20.63 -0.60
N LEU A 135 -13.08 -20.11 -1.64
CA LEU A 135 -13.66 -20.10 -2.99
C LEU A 135 -13.46 -21.45 -3.65
N ASP A 136 -14.51 -21.94 -4.32
CA ASP A 136 -14.39 -23.05 -5.25
C ASP A 136 -13.74 -22.60 -6.57
N SER A 137 -13.56 -23.52 -7.51
CA SER A 137 -12.95 -23.22 -8.82
C SER A 137 -13.70 -22.15 -9.60
N ALA A 138 -15.04 -22.11 -9.49
CA ALA A 138 -15.86 -21.12 -10.18
C ALA A 138 -15.70 -19.72 -9.54
N GLY A 139 -15.69 -19.65 -8.22
CA GLY A 139 -15.42 -18.42 -7.46
C GLY A 139 -14.04 -17.85 -7.76
N TRP A 140 -13.01 -18.70 -7.83
CA TRP A 140 -11.66 -18.28 -8.26
C TRP A 140 -11.65 -17.78 -9.69
N ALA A 141 -12.25 -18.50 -10.64
CA ALA A 141 -12.32 -18.05 -12.03
C ALA A 141 -13.03 -16.69 -12.15
N HIS A 142 -14.09 -16.47 -11.37
CA HIS A 142 -14.80 -15.19 -11.33
C HIS A 142 -13.95 -14.05 -10.76
N LEU A 143 -13.28 -14.30 -9.62
CA LEU A 143 -12.37 -13.35 -8.98
C LEU A 143 -11.28 -12.88 -9.94
N LEU A 144 -10.59 -13.82 -10.59
CA LEU A 144 -9.50 -13.54 -11.51
C LEU A 144 -10.00 -12.81 -12.78
N HIS A 145 -11.18 -13.17 -13.29
CA HIS A 145 -11.82 -12.45 -14.38
C HIS A 145 -12.14 -10.98 -14.03
N LEU A 146 -12.63 -10.71 -12.81
CA LEU A 146 -12.88 -9.34 -12.39
C LEU A 146 -11.59 -8.56 -12.13
N ILE A 147 -10.52 -9.19 -11.64
CA ILE A 147 -9.19 -8.56 -11.58
C ILE A 147 -8.71 -8.15 -12.98
N GLY A 148 -8.88 -9.01 -13.99
CA GLY A 148 -8.59 -8.66 -15.38
C GLY A 148 -9.46 -7.49 -15.91
N SER A 149 -10.72 -7.40 -15.46
CA SER A 149 -11.58 -6.26 -15.76
C SER A 149 -11.07 -4.96 -15.12
N VAL A 150 -10.57 -5.03 -13.87
CA VAL A 150 -9.93 -3.89 -13.18
C VAL A 150 -8.64 -3.47 -13.89
N GLU A 151 -7.87 -4.40 -14.43
CA GLU A 151 -6.69 -4.08 -15.25
C GLU A 151 -7.07 -3.25 -16.48
N HIS A 152 -8.16 -3.61 -17.16
CA HIS A 152 -8.70 -2.82 -18.27
C HIS A 152 -9.15 -1.42 -17.82
N VAL A 153 -9.80 -1.30 -16.65
CA VAL A 153 -10.13 0.01 -16.05
C VAL A 153 -8.87 0.85 -15.83
N CYS A 154 -7.82 0.27 -15.22
CA CYS A 154 -6.56 0.96 -14.98
C CYS A 154 -5.90 1.44 -16.29
N ALA A 155 -5.88 0.58 -17.32
CA ALA A 155 -5.31 0.90 -18.62
C ALA A 155 -6.00 2.11 -19.28
N ARG A 156 -7.33 2.21 -19.21
CA ARG A 156 -8.10 3.37 -19.74
C ARG A 156 -7.68 4.69 -19.07
N HIS A 157 -7.34 4.64 -17.79
CA HIS A 157 -6.87 5.78 -17.00
C HIS A 157 -5.35 5.94 -16.99
N ARG A 158 -4.61 5.14 -17.76
CA ARG A 158 -3.12 5.10 -17.82
C ARG A 158 -2.46 4.80 -16.47
N LEU A 159 -3.14 4.03 -15.62
CA LEU A 159 -2.62 3.50 -14.37
C LEU A 159 -2.11 2.07 -14.57
N ARG A 160 -1.10 1.69 -13.78
CA ARG A 160 -0.73 0.28 -13.60
C ARG A 160 -1.60 -0.33 -12.49
N LEU A 161 -1.99 -1.59 -12.65
CA LEU A 161 -2.61 -2.36 -11.57
C LEU A 161 -1.54 -3.10 -10.76
N ALA A 162 -1.68 -3.04 -9.44
CA ALA A 162 -0.90 -3.84 -8.50
C ALA A 162 -1.86 -4.48 -7.47
N VAL A 163 -2.14 -5.77 -7.58
CA VAL A 163 -2.93 -6.51 -6.57
C VAL A 163 -2.11 -6.65 -5.30
N LEU A 164 -2.70 -6.37 -4.15
CA LEU A 164 -2.08 -6.44 -2.84
C LEU A 164 -2.56 -7.70 -2.10
N PRO A 165 -1.72 -8.76 -2.04
CA PRO A 165 -1.95 -9.84 -1.10
C PRO A 165 -1.88 -9.29 0.32
N ARG A 166 -2.91 -9.54 1.11
CA ARG A 166 -3.07 -8.94 2.44
C ARG A 166 -3.66 -9.95 3.42
N PHE A 167 -3.15 -9.96 4.64
CA PHE A 167 -3.80 -10.68 5.73
C PHE A 167 -5.26 -10.23 5.90
N GLY A 168 -6.18 -11.18 5.83
CA GLY A 168 -7.63 -10.94 5.94
C GLY A 168 -8.35 -10.57 4.64
N SER A 169 -7.66 -10.56 3.49
CA SER A 169 -8.27 -10.36 2.17
C SER A 169 -8.55 -11.69 1.46
N MET A 170 -9.13 -11.68 0.26
CA MET A 170 -9.40 -12.89 -0.53
C MET A 170 -8.15 -13.49 -1.20
N ILE A 171 -7.06 -12.71 -1.32
CA ILE A 171 -5.77 -13.15 -1.85
C ILE A 171 -4.74 -12.83 -0.78
N GLN A 172 -4.21 -13.85 -0.12
CA GLN A 172 -3.38 -13.63 1.07
C GLN A 172 -1.99 -14.24 0.94
N GLY A 173 -1.95 -15.56 0.76
CA GLY A 173 -0.72 -16.36 0.85
C GLY A 173 -0.20 -16.87 -0.49
N PRO A 174 0.89 -17.67 -0.46
CA PRO A 174 1.58 -18.13 -1.66
C PRO A 174 0.69 -18.85 -2.67
N GLU A 175 -0.21 -19.73 -2.21
CA GLU A 175 -1.14 -20.46 -3.10
C GLU A 175 -2.12 -19.52 -3.83
N ASP A 176 -2.63 -18.50 -3.14
CA ASP A 176 -3.52 -17.51 -3.73
C ASP A 176 -2.78 -16.62 -4.73
N ILE A 177 -1.53 -16.27 -4.40
CA ILE A 177 -0.64 -15.48 -5.25
C ILE A 177 -0.30 -16.28 -6.50
N GLU A 178 -0.01 -17.58 -6.39
CA GLU A 178 0.23 -18.45 -7.54
C GLU A 178 -0.99 -18.49 -8.47
N ARG A 179 -2.21 -18.69 -7.92
CA ARG A 179 -3.45 -18.64 -8.71
C ARG A 179 -3.62 -17.30 -9.43
N LEU A 180 -3.32 -16.19 -8.75
CA LEU A 180 -3.36 -14.85 -9.34
C LEU A 180 -2.38 -14.69 -10.51
N LEU A 181 -1.14 -15.12 -10.32
CA LEU A 181 -0.07 -15.00 -11.30
C LEU A 181 -0.32 -15.86 -12.54
N VAL A 182 -0.90 -17.05 -12.36
CA VAL A 182 -1.28 -17.95 -13.46
C VAL A 182 -2.52 -17.46 -14.19
N GLY A 183 -3.52 -16.93 -13.47
CA GLY A 183 -4.82 -16.60 -14.07
C GLY A 183 -4.96 -15.17 -14.59
N THR A 184 -3.97 -14.29 -14.38
CA THR A 184 -4.04 -12.88 -14.80
C THR A 184 -2.66 -12.34 -15.20
N GLU A 185 -2.64 -11.20 -15.90
CA GLU A 185 -1.43 -10.42 -16.17
C GLU A 185 -1.17 -9.31 -15.13
N ALA A 186 -2.05 -9.18 -14.14
CA ALA A 186 -2.02 -8.12 -13.14
C ALA A 186 -0.69 -8.08 -12.35
N GLY A 187 -0.19 -6.88 -12.07
CA GLY A 187 0.98 -6.72 -11.22
C GLY A 187 0.71 -7.06 -9.75
N LEU A 188 1.78 -7.20 -8.97
CA LEU A 188 1.73 -7.36 -7.52
C LEU A 188 2.19 -6.09 -6.80
N CYS A 189 1.46 -5.70 -5.77
CA CYS A 189 1.94 -4.83 -4.70
C CYS A 189 2.55 -5.73 -3.62
N PHE A 190 3.87 -5.72 -3.52
CA PHE A 190 4.61 -6.58 -2.61
C PHE A 190 4.72 -5.92 -1.23
N ASP A 191 3.95 -6.40 -0.27
CA ASP A 191 3.97 -5.95 1.12
C ASP A 191 4.55 -7.03 2.02
N LEU A 192 5.76 -6.78 2.55
CA LEU A 192 6.52 -7.78 3.31
C LEU A 192 5.79 -8.18 4.59
N SER A 193 5.17 -7.20 5.26
CA SER A 193 4.57 -7.42 6.58
C SER A 193 3.34 -8.30 6.50
N HIS A 194 2.50 -8.09 5.48
CA HIS A 194 1.32 -8.93 5.28
C HIS A 194 1.67 -10.37 4.89
N LEU A 195 2.78 -10.58 4.15
CA LEU A 195 3.27 -11.92 3.85
C LEU A 195 3.70 -12.67 5.12
N VAL A 196 4.47 -12.02 6.00
CA VAL A 196 4.83 -12.62 7.29
C VAL A 196 3.59 -12.88 8.15
N MET A 197 2.60 -11.99 8.14
CA MET A 197 1.35 -12.17 8.88
C MET A 197 0.57 -13.42 8.43
N VAL A 198 0.57 -13.74 7.14
CA VAL A 198 -0.06 -14.97 6.63
C VAL A 198 0.82 -16.21 6.78
N GLY A 199 2.04 -16.05 7.30
CA GLY A 199 2.99 -17.14 7.55
C GLY A 199 3.88 -17.47 6.35
N ALA A 200 3.95 -16.60 5.35
CA ALA A 200 4.79 -16.77 4.18
C ALA A 200 6.18 -16.15 4.38
N ASP A 201 7.19 -16.71 3.70
CA ASP A 201 8.49 -16.08 3.55
C ASP A 201 8.45 -15.03 2.43
N PRO A 202 8.72 -13.73 2.71
CA PRO A 202 8.76 -12.71 1.68
C PRO A 202 9.71 -13.04 0.52
N LEU A 203 10.86 -13.68 0.78
CA LEU A 203 11.83 -14.00 -0.28
C LEU A 203 11.29 -15.06 -1.26
N GLU A 204 10.61 -16.09 -0.76
CA GLU A 204 9.97 -17.11 -1.61
C GLU A 204 8.88 -16.50 -2.49
N VAL A 205 8.07 -15.61 -1.93
CA VAL A 205 7.02 -14.90 -2.70
C VAL A 205 7.63 -13.94 -3.71
N LEU A 206 8.74 -13.29 -3.38
CA LEU A 206 9.45 -12.41 -4.30
C LEU A 206 10.01 -13.18 -5.51
N GLU A 207 10.54 -14.38 -5.29
CA GLU A 207 10.97 -15.29 -6.35
C GLU A 207 9.78 -15.75 -7.21
N LEU A 208 8.69 -16.19 -6.57
CA LEU A 208 7.45 -16.61 -7.24
C LEU A 208 6.87 -15.50 -8.13
N ALA A 209 6.89 -14.25 -7.66
CA ALA A 209 6.32 -13.08 -8.36
C ALA A 209 7.36 -12.29 -9.16
N ALA A 210 8.52 -12.89 -9.48
CA ALA A 210 9.58 -12.23 -10.23
C ALA A 210 9.06 -11.64 -11.55
N GLY A 211 9.43 -10.38 -11.83
CA GLY A 211 8.96 -9.64 -13.01
C GLY A 211 7.51 -9.09 -12.93
N ARG A 212 6.72 -9.52 -11.93
CA ARG A 212 5.33 -9.07 -11.72
C ARG A 212 5.18 -8.04 -10.61
N ILE A 213 6.22 -7.76 -9.82
CA ILE A 213 6.21 -6.67 -8.83
C ILE A 213 6.08 -5.30 -9.51
N ARG A 214 5.08 -4.52 -9.13
CA ARG A 214 4.81 -3.16 -9.65
C ARG A 214 4.93 -2.06 -8.60
N HIS A 215 4.73 -2.41 -7.34
CA HIS A 215 4.82 -1.52 -6.20
C HIS A 215 5.33 -2.33 -4.99
N VAL A 216 6.11 -1.73 -4.09
CA VAL A 216 6.63 -2.38 -2.89
C VAL A 216 6.26 -1.54 -1.68
N ARG A 217 5.62 -2.15 -0.69
CA ARG A 217 5.34 -1.55 0.62
C ARG A 217 6.31 -2.12 1.64
N LEU A 218 7.12 -1.23 2.21
CA LEU A 218 8.16 -1.55 3.16
C LEU A 218 7.64 -1.29 4.57
N ASN A 219 7.51 -2.38 5.30
CA ASN A 219 7.24 -2.47 6.72
C ASN A 219 8.10 -3.56 7.32
N ASP A 220 8.28 -3.49 8.62
CA ASP A 220 8.90 -4.56 9.39
C ASP A 220 7.97 -4.94 10.52
N VAL A 221 8.00 -6.21 10.92
CA VAL A 221 6.94 -6.79 11.74
C VAL A 221 7.51 -7.76 12.76
N ASP A 222 6.91 -7.80 13.95
CA ASP A 222 7.16 -8.81 14.97
C ASP A 222 6.39 -10.10 14.60
N ALA A 223 7.10 -11.14 14.17
CA ALA A 223 6.51 -12.39 13.71
C ALA A 223 5.71 -13.11 14.81
N ARG A 224 6.07 -12.90 16.09
CA ARG A 224 5.35 -13.50 17.22
C ARG A 224 3.99 -12.84 17.40
N LEU A 225 3.91 -11.51 17.39
CA LEU A 225 2.63 -10.78 17.41
C LEU A 225 1.82 -11.06 16.15
N ALA A 226 2.47 -11.11 14.98
CA ALA A 226 1.83 -11.46 13.72
C ALA A 226 1.19 -12.87 13.78
N GLY A 227 1.89 -13.84 14.35
CA GLY A 227 1.35 -15.18 14.60
C GLY A 227 0.18 -15.18 15.57
N GLN A 228 0.20 -14.36 16.62
CA GLN A 228 -0.95 -14.23 17.54
C GLN A 228 -2.19 -13.62 16.86
N VAL A 229 -2.01 -12.67 15.95
CA VAL A 229 -3.11 -12.12 15.12
C VAL A 229 -3.65 -13.19 14.18
N ARG A 230 -2.77 -13.90 13.46
CA ARG A 230 -3.14 -14.99 12.54
C ARG A 230 -3.94 -16.10 13.25
N ASP A 231 -3.52 -16.46 14.46
CA ASP A 231 -4.18 -17.47 15.29
C ASP A 231 -5.45 -16.95 15.99
N ASN A 232 -5.89 -15.70 15.71
CA ASN A 232 -7.01 -15.01 16.35
C ASN A 232 -6.91 -14.92 17.88
N ARG A 233 -5.69 -14.92 18.44
CA ARG A 233 -5.46 -14.78 19.89
C ARG A 233 -5.54 -13.33 20.36
N ILE A 234 -5.17 -12.39 19.48
CA ILE A 234 -5.28 -10.95 19.72
C ILE A 234 -5.87 -10.25 18.50
N ASP A 235 -6.54 -9.13 18.73
CA ASP A 235 -7.08 -8.28 17.66
C ASP A 235 -5.95 -7.51 16.95
N TYR A 236 -6.09 -7.27 15.63
CA TYR A 236 -5.10 -6.53 14.84
C TYR A 236 -4.82 -5.13 15.39
N ALA A 237 -5.85 -4.35 15.73
CA ALA A 237 -5.67 -3.00 16.25
C ALA A 237 -5.00 -3.00 17.63
N HIS A 238 -5.20 -4.07 18.41
CA HIS A 238 -4.47 -4.29 19.65
C HIS A 238 -2.99 -4.63 19.38
N ALA A 239 -2.72 -5.53 18.44
CA ALA A 239 -1.36 -5.91 18.05
C ALA A 239 -0.55 -4.71 17.55
N VAL A 240 -1.13 -3.83 16.72
CA VAL A 240 -0.47 -2.59 16.27
C VAL A 240 -0.11 -1.70 17.45
N GLY A 241 -1.04 -1.48 18.39
CA GLY A 241 -0.76 -0.73 19.62
C GLY A 241 0.30 -1.40 20.53
N ALA A 242 0.44 -2.72 20.45
CA ALA A 242 1.45 -3.50 21.16
C ALA A 242 2.80 -3.59 20.43
N GLY A 243 2.98 -2.88 19.31
CA GLY A 243 4.23 -2.85 18.55
C GLY A 243 4.38 -3.97 17.54
N LEU A 244 3.28 -4.42 16.92
CA LEU A 244 3.31 -5.35 15.78
C LEU A 244 4.26 -4.86 14.69
N PHE A 245 4.17 -3.59 14.31
CA PHE A 245 5.08 -2.98 13.35
C PHE A 245 6.34 -2.45 14.05
N LYS A 246 7.49 -2.83 13.50
CA LYS A 246 8.82 -2.55 14.03
C LYS A 246 9.50 -1.48 13.17
N GLN A 247 10.51 -0.84 13.74
CA GLN A 247 11.39 0.01 12.95
C GLN A 247 12.03 -0.85 11.84
N LEU A 248 12.07 -0.35 10.60
CA LEU A 248 12.67 -1.09 9.48
C LEU A 248 14.09 -1.59 9.81
N GLY A 249 14.32 -2.90 9.63
CA GLY A 249 15.57 -3.59 9.93
C GLY A 249 15.66 -4.13 11.36
N SER A 250 14.55 -4.19 12.10
CA SER A 250 14.50 -4.66 13.49
C SER A 250 13.38 -5.66 13.78
N GLY A 251 12.63 -6.07 12.76
CA GLY A 251 11.67 -7.15 12.83
C GLY A 251 12.07 -8.31 11.92
N ASP A 252 11.08 -9.13 11.61
CA ASP A 252 11.24 -10.44 10.99
C ASP A 252 10.90 -10.45 9.48
N ALA A 253 10.71 -9.27 8.86
CA ALA A 253 10.25 -9.15 7.47
C ALA A 253 11.36 -9.31 6.41
N LYS A 254 12.63 -9.47 6.81
CA LYS A 254 13.79 -9.61 5.90
C LYS A 254 13.93 -8.44 4.91
N VAL A 255 13.74 -7.22 5.42
CA VAL A 255 13.67 -5.98 4.62
C VAL A 255 14.94 -5.76 3.79
N GLU A 256 16.11 -6.04 4.37
CA GLU A 256 17.40 -5.84 3.71
C GLU A 256 17.59 -6.79 2.53
N GLU A 257 17.36 -8.07 2.75
CA GLU A 257 17.48 -9.13 1.75
C GLU A 257 16.48 -8.95 0.60
N VAL A 258 15.26 -8.52 0.91
CA VAL A 258 14.24 -8.20 -0.10
C VAL A 258 14.69 -7.03 -0.98
N ILE A 259 15.18 -5.93 -0.39
CA ILE A 259 15.64 -4.76 -1.17
C ILE A 259 16.85 -5.14 -2.02
N GLU A 260 17.78 -5.93 -1.48
CA GLU A 260 18.93 -6.43 -2.25
C GLU A 260 18.46 -7.26 -3.46
N THR A 261 17.53 -8.19 -3.26
CA THR A 261 16.98 -9.04 -4.31
C THR A 261 16.25 -8.23 -5.38
N LEU A 262 15.44 -7.25 -4.99
CA LEU A 262 14.78 -6.31 -5.91
C LEU A 262 15.79 -5.49 -6.73
N ARG A 263 16.87 -5.03 -6.10
CA ARG A 263 17.95 -4.31 -6.80
C ARG A 263 18.66 -5.20 -7.83
N ARG A 264 19.02 -6.42 -7.45
CA ARG A 264 19.66 -7.42 -8.35
C ARG A 264 18.75 -7.76 -9.54
N SER A 265 17.44 -7.80 -9.30
CA SER A 265 16.40 -7.98 -10.31
C SER A 265 16.09 -6.72 -11.13
N ARG A 266 16.84 -5.63 -10.93
CA ARG A 266 16.67 -4.34 -11.59
C ARG A 266 15.25 -3.77 -11.45
N TYR A 267 14.61 -3.95 -10.31
CA TYR A 267 13.35 -3.29 -10.01
C TYR A 267 13.48 -1.76 -10.16
N ARG A 268 12.46 -1.13 -10.75
CA ARG A 268 12.40 0.31 -11.04
C ARG A 268 11.08 0.94 -10.59
N GLY A 269 10.28 0.21 -9.81
CA GLY A 269 9.04 0.74 -9.26
C GLY A 269 9.29 1.54 -7.98
N TRP A 270 8.20 1.85 -7.29
CA TRP A 270 8.22 2.61 -6.04
C TRP A 270 8.45 1.69 -4.84
N TYR A 271 9.20 2.20 -3.87
CA TYR A 271 9.28 1.70 -2.50
C TYR A 271 8.51 2.67 -1.60
N ALA A 272 7.32 2.30 -1.15
CA ALA A 272 6.55 3.07 -0.19
C ALA A 272 6.86 2.60 1.23
N ILE A 273 7.18 3.53 2.14
CA ILE A 273 7.26 3.22 3.57
C ILE A 273 5.83 3.35 4.12
N ASP A 274 5.21 2.22 4.49
CA ASP A 274 3.77 2.11 4.74
C ASP A 274 3.42 1.60 6.14
N GLN A 275 4.06 2.17 7.16
CA GLN A 275 3.93 1.62 8.51
C GLN A 275 2.65 2.08 9.19
N ASP A 276 1.69 1.18 9.39
CA ASP A 276 0.51 1.43 10.22
C ASP A 276 0.95 1.85 11.63
N ALA A 277 0.51 3.04 12.04
CA ALA A 277 0.80 3.60 13.35
C ALA A 277 -0.50 3.91 14.11
N ARG A 278 -0.60 3.44 15.36
CA ARG A 278 -1.74 3.73 16.23
C ARG A 278 -1.34 4.76 17.27
N LEU A 279 -1.57 6.04 16.98
CA LEU A 279 -1.01 7.14 17.75
C LEU A 279 -1.92 7.59 18.91
N ALA A 280 -1.28 7.94 20.03
CA ALA A 280 -1.82 8.77 21.10
C ALA A 280 -1.58 10.27 20.81
N ALA A 281 -2.16 11.15 21.63
CA ALA A 281 -2.13 12.60 21.39
C ALA A 281 -0.72 13.20 21.50
N GLU A 282 0.12 12.65 22.36
CA GLU A 282 1.50 13.06 22.62
C GLU A 282 2.51 12.48 21.63
N ASP A 283 2.10 11.53 20.80
CA ASP A 283 3.01 10.81 19.91
C ASP A 283 3.55 11.70 18.79
N LYS A 284 4.84 11.50 18.50
CA LYS A 284 5.57 12.22 17.46
C LYS A 284 6.15 11.20 16.48
N PRO A 285 5.45 10.88 15.37
CA PRO A 285 5.87 9.82 14.47
C PRO A 285 7.12 10.20 13.65
N LEU A 286 7.33 11.50 13.37
CA LEU A 286 8.35 11.99 12.45
C LEU A 286 9.78 11.44 12.68
N PRO A 287 10.33 11.37 13.92
CA PRO A 287 11.66 10.81 14.13
C PRO A 287 11.76 9.33 13.73
N GLY A 288 10.69 8.55 13.95
CA GLY A 288 10.63 7.14 13.54
C GLY A 288 10.61 6.99 12.02
N ILE A 289 9.76 7.79 11.36
CA ILE A 289 9.66 7.84 9.89
C ILE A 289 11.01 8.24 9.26
N LYS A 290 11.68 9.24 9.84
CA LYS A 290 13.01 9.66 9.38
C LYS A 290 14.03 8.51 9.45
N ARG A 291 14.04 7.75 10.56
CA ARG A 291 14.94 6.58 10.70
C ARG A 291 14.64 5.50 9.66
N ALA A 292 13.37 5.21 9.42
CA ALA A 292 12.92 4.27 8.38
C ALA A 292 13.36 4.75 6.98
N LEU A 293 13.18 6.03 6.67
CA LEU A 293 13.60 6.62 5.41
C LEU A 293 15.12 6.58 5.21
N ASP A 294 15.89 6.93 6.23
CA ASP A 294 17.36 6.88 6.17
C ASP A 294 17.86 5.44 5.98
N TYR A 295 17.21 4.47 6.62
CA TYR A 295 17.47 3.03 6.45
C TYR A 295 17.23 2.60 5.00
N VAL A 296 16.04 2.88 4.44
CA VAL A 296 15.70 2.50 3.05
C VAL A 296 16.60 3.21 2.04
N ARG A 297 16.88 4.51 2.23
CA ARG A 297 17.78 5.26 1.34
C ARG A 297 19.17 4.62 1.25
N ARG A 298 19.71 4.15 2.36
CA ARG A 298 21.01 3.45 2.38
C ARG A 298 20.97 2.16 1.58
N LEU A 299 19.92 1.34 1.74
CA LEU A 299 19.80 0.07 1.04
C LEU A 299 19.51 0.21 -0.45
N VAL A 300 18.60 1.13 -0.82
CA VAL A 300 18.25 1.33 -2.24
C VAL A 300 19.39 1.99 -3.01
N ALA A 301 20.25 2.78 -2.35
CA ALA A 301 21.41 3.43 -2.99
C ALA A 301 22.66 2.56 -3.09
N ALA A 302 22.80 1.51 -2.26
CA ALA A 302 24.02 0.68 -2.14
C ALA A 302 24.17 -0.32 -3.28
#